data_AF-E6MH96-F1
#
_entry.id   AF-E6MH96-F1
#
_cell.length_a   1.000
_cell.length_b   1.000
_cell.length_c   1.000
_cell.angle_alpha   90.00
_cell.angle_beta   90.00
_cell.angle_gamma   90.00
#
_symmetry.space_group_name_H-M   'P 1'
#
loop_
_entity.id
_entity.type
_entity.pdbx_description
1 polymer ?
#
loop_
_entity_poly.entity_id
_entity_poly.type
_entity_poly.pdbx_seq_one_letter_code
_entity_poly.pdbx_strand_id
1 'polypeptide(L)'
;MWDKKPARVRYIGKKNERLSPLTVYNAYFLEYWQGVRNALHVLDDTGEIFNFNRFEDFEVLSDPDGVLNDDEALVQCAVCRYEGDLPDLIADKVYKAIGCDKNGYYLVMDESWDCYFYPPDAFQVIDDPQNILCRQSVYYSFYNEAEDIRQWFGEDRRNQKTC
;
A
#
# COMPACT_ATOMS: atom_id res chain seq x y z
N MET A 1 -13.05 4.54 -8.23
CA MET A 1 -12.05 5.41 -8.86
C MET A 1 -11.45 6.23 -7.73
N TRP A 2 -10.13 6.35 -7.65
CA TRP A 2 -9.50 7.19 -6.63
C TRP A 2 -9.77 8.65 -6.96
N ASP A 3 -10.57 9.32 -6.12
CA ASP A 3 -11.01 10.70 -6.35
C ASP A 3 -10.24 11.71 -5.48
N LYS A 4 -9.22 11.26 -4.72
CA LYS A 4 -8.41 12.15 -3.88
C LYS A 4 -7.32 12.85 -4.70
N LYS A 5 -7.14 14.13 -4.42
CA LYS A 5 -6.04 14.94 -4.94
C LYS A 5 -4.73 14.52 -4.27
N PRO A 6 -3.65 14.36 -5.03
CA PRO A 6 -2.36 14.06 -4.44
C PRO A 6 -1.86 15.22 -3.59
N ALA A 7 -1.03 14.90 -2.61
CA ALA A 7 -0.19 15.87 -1.94
C ALA A 7 0.87 16.42 -2.91
N ARG A 8 1.36 17.60 -2.62
CA ARG A 8 2.46 18.27 -3.32
C ARG A 8 3.64 18.30 -2.37
N VAL A 9 4.75 17.68 -2.76
CA VAL A 9 5.95 17.59 -1.94
C VAL A 9 7.15 18.12 -2.71
N ARG A 10 8.05 18.83 -2.04
CA ARG A 10 9.33 19.27 -2.60
C ARG A 10 10.42 18.31 -2.13
N TYR A 11 11.20 17.76 -3.05
CA TYR A 11 12.36 16.95 -2.69
C TYR A 11 13.49 17.84 -2.15
N ILE A 12 13.93 17.59 -0.92
CA ILE A 12 15.03 18.30 -0.26
C ILE A 12 16.25 17.40 -0.03
N GLY A 13 16.16 16.12 -0.41
CA GLY A 13 17.26 15.17 -0.37
C GLY A 13 18.34 15.42 -1.43
N LYS A 14 19.36 14.55 -1.43
CA LYS A 14 20.44 14.56 -2.43
C LYS A 14 19.92 14.07 -3.78
N LYS A 15 20.34 14.71 -4.88
CA LYS A 15 19.98 14.26 -6.23
C LYS A 15 20.24 12.76 -6.40
N ASN A 16 19.27 12.05 -6.96
CA ASN A 16 19.43 10.67 -7.41
C ASN A 16 18.98 10.53 -8.88
N GLU A 17 18.93 9.30 -9.38
CA GLU A 17 18.59 9.00 -10.77
C GLU A 17 17.14 9.34 -11.16
N ARG A 18 16.21 9.37 -10.20
CA ARG A 18 14.78 9.65 -10.43
C ARG A 18 14.31 10.99 -9.87
N LEU A 19 14.95 11.50 -8.82
CA LEU A 19 14.54 12.71 -8.11
C LEU A 19 15.62 13.79 -8.14
N SER A 20 15.21 14.97 -8.60
CA SER A 20 15.98 16.20 -8.61
C SER A 20 15.69 17.07 -7.38
N PRO A 21 16.71 17.64 -6.71
CA PRO A 21 16.52 18.54 -5.56
C PRO A 21 15.67 19.76 -5.92
N LEU A 22 14.92 20.26 -4.93
CA LEU A 22 14.00 21.40 -5.02
C LEU A 22 12.85 21.24 -6.03
N THR A 23 12.75 20.08 -6.67
CA THR A 23 11.66 19.77 -7.61
C THR A 23 10.42 19.35 -6.83
N VAL A 24 9.25 19.72 -7.35
CA VAL A 24 7.96 19.44 -6.71
C VAL A 24 7.29 18.27 -7.40
N TYR A 25 6.96 17.24 -6.62
CA TYR A 25 6.30 16.01 -7.09
C TYR A 25 4.90 15.91 -6.50
N ASN A 26 4.08 15.10 -7.17
CA ASN A 26 2.82 14.64 -6.60
C ASN A 26 3.12 13.41 -5.74
N ALA A 27 2.66 13.41 -4.50
CA ALA A 27 2.75 12.28 -3.58
C ALA A 27 1.35 11.74 -3.27
N TYR A 28 1.25 10.42 -3.11
CA TYR A 28 -0.06 9.77 -3.10
C TYR A 28 -0.31 8.92 -1.87
N PHE A 29 0.74 8.44 -1.21
CA PHE A 29 0.61 7.48 -0.14
C PHE A 29 1.88 7.44 0.71
N LEU A 30 1.69 7.21 2.00
CA LEU A 30 2.74 6.84 2.94
C LEU A 30 2.57 5.35 3.24
N GLU A 31 3.64 4.57 3.24
CA GLU A 31 3.61 3.12 3.46
C GLU A 31 4.48 2.75 4.68
N TYR A 32 4.21 1.58 5.26
CA TYR A 32 5.18 0.93 6.15
C TYR A 32 6.33 0.33 5.34
N TRP A 33 7.55 0.59 5.78
CA TRP A 33 8.75 -0.09 5.29
C TRP A 33 9.65 -0.38 6.48
N GLN A 34 9.99 -1.65 6.68
CA GLN A 34 10.75 -2.12 7.83
C GLN A 34 10.16 -1.67 9.18
N GLY A 35 8.83 -1.67 9.27
CA GLY A 35 8.08 -1.38 10.49
C GLY A 35 7.89 0.10 10.77
N VAL A 36 8.38 0.98 9.88
CA VAL A 36 8.25 2.43 10.02
C VAL A 36 7.35 2.99 8.93
N ARG A 37 6.35 3.77 9.34
CA ARG A 37 5.42 4.48 8.46
C ARG A 37 6.08 5.72 7.86
N ASN A 38 7.02 5.53 6.93
CA ASN A 38 7.80 6.64 6.34
C ASN A 38 8.17 6.45 4.87
N ALA A 39 7.63 5.44 4.19
CA ALA A 39 7.90 5.18 2.77
C ALA A 39 6.92 5.96 1.90
N LEU A 40 7.39 7.02 1.26
CA LEU A 40 6.62 7.91 0.40
C LEU A 40 6.58 7.40 -1.04
N HIS A 41 5.38 7.43 -1.62
CA HIS A 41 5.12 7.13 -3.03
C HIS A 41 4.91 8.43 -3.80
N VAL A 42 5.79 8.71 -4.75
CA VAL A 42 5.76 9.93 -5.57
C VAL A 42 5.67 9.58 -7.05
N LEU A 43 4.92 10.38 -7.82
CA LEU A 43 4.98 10.34 -9.28
C LEU A 43 6.19 11.16 -9.72
N ASP A 44 7.17 10.50 -10.32
CA ASP A 44 8.40 11.13 -10.77
C ASP A 44 8.27 11.78 -12.16
N ASP A 45 9.38 12.28 -12.68
CA ASP A 45 9.43 12.95 -13.97
C ASP A 45 9.23 11.99 -15.18
N THR A 46 9.32 10.67 -14.99
CA THR A 46 9.02 9.69 -16.04
C THR A 46 7.52 9.40 -16.15
N GLY A 47 6.73 9.87 -15.18
CA GLY A 47 5.31 9.58 -15.07
C GLY A 47 5.02 8.23 -14.40
N GLU A 48 6.00 7.67 -13.68
CA GLU A 48 5.86 6.44 -12.93
C GLU A 48 5.85 6.70 -11.43
N ILE A 49 5.24 5.80 -10.66
CA ILE A 49 5.38 5.83 -9.21
C ILE A 49 6.77 5.34 -8.84
N PHE A 50 7.53 6.23 -8.21
CA PHE A 50 8.72 5.88 -7.47
C PHE A 50 8.35 5.73 -5.99
N ASN A 51 8.50 4.53 -5.45
CA ASN A 51 8.10 4.14 -4.10
C ASN A 51 9.31 4.00 -3.16
N PHE A 52 9.03 3.68 -1.89
CA PHE A 52 10.05 3.50 -0.83
C PHE A 52 10.99 4.70 -0.63
N ASN A 53 10.55 5.90 -0.98
CA ASN A 53 11.31 7.11 -0.72
C ASN A 53 11.18 7.49 0.76
N ARG A 54 12.27 7.91 1.39
CA ARG A 54 12.19 8.35 2.78
C ARG A 54 11.41 9.65 2.87
N PHE A 55 10.36 9.67 3.68
CA PHE A 55 9.52 10.86 3.84
C PHE A 55 10.31 12.09 4.35
N GLU A 56 11.35 11.89 5.16
CA GLU A 56 12.24 12.94 5.66
C GLU A 56 13.02 13.69 4.57
N ASP A 57 13.17 13.10 3.37
CA ASP A 57 13.80 13.77 2.23
C ASP A 57 12.85 14.71 1.49
N PHE A 58 11.64 14.94 2.02
CA PHE A 58 10.62 15.78 1.40
C PHE A 58 10.05 16.82 2.36
N GLU A 59 9.75 17.99 1.81
CA GLU A 59 8.97 19.04 2.43
C GLU A 59 7.54 18.99 1.87
N VAL A 60 6.53 18.84 2.74
CA VAL A 60 5.12 18.87 2.31
C VAL A 60 4.69 20.30 2.05
N LEU A 61 4.29 20.60 0.81
CA LEU A 61 3.81 21.92 0.40
C LEU A 61 2.29 22.06 0.52
N SER A 62 1.55 20.98 0.20
CA SER A 62 0.11 20.91 0.37
C SER A 62 -0.36 19.46 0.41
N ASP A 63 -1.33 19.14 1.25
CA ASP A 63 -2.02 17.84 1.25
C ASP A 63 -3.52 18.06 1.51
N PRO A 64 -4.29 18.47 0.49
CA PRO A 64 -5.67 18.92 0.69
C PRO A 64 -6.63 17.80 1.12
N ASP A 65 -6.38 16.57 0.68
CA ASP A 65 -7.24 15.41 0.95
C ASP A 65 -6.60 14.42 1.95
N GLY A 66 -5.51 14.84 2.60
CA GLY A 66 -4.83 14.09 3.65
C GLY A 66 -4.33 12.74 3.18
N VAL A 67 -3.74 12.65 1.98
CA VAL A 67 -3.26 11.35 1.44
C VAL A 67 -1.98 10.86 2.11
N LEU A 68 -1.27 11.74 2.82
CA LEU A 68 -0.06 11.41 3.59
C LEU A 68 -0.38 11.25 5.10
N ASN A 69 -1.57 10.73 5.42
CA ASN A 69 -2.00 10.44 6.79
C ASN A 69 -1.30 9.20 7.39
N ASP A 70 -1.46 9.06 8.69
CA ASP A 70 -1.10 7.89 9.49
C ASP A 70 -2.35 7.11 9.97
N ASP A 71 -3.46 7.18 9.22
CA ASP A 71 -4.68 6.45 9.53
C ASP A 71 -4.43 4.93 9.45
N GLU A 72 -5.01 4.21 10.41
CA GLU A 72 -4.88 2.76 10.54
C GLU A 72 -6.22 2.15 10.90
N ALA A 73 -6.50 1.01 10.27
CA ALA A 73 -7.52 0.08 10.70
C ALA A 73 -6.87 -1.11 11.41
N LEU A 74 -7.60 -1.69 12.35
CA LEU A 74 -7.21 -2.90 13.06
C LEU A 74 -7.96 -4.09 12.45
N VAL A 75 -7.21 -5.08 11.98
CA VAL A 75 -7.75 -6.29 11.38
C VAL A 75 -7.19 -7.51 12.09
N GLN A 76 -8.05 -8.44 12.50
CA GLN A 76 -7.63 -9.69 13.11
C GLN A 76 -7.55 -10.77 12.03
N CYS A 77 -6.42 -11.48 11.94
CA CYS A 77 -6.28 -12.60 11.03
C CYS A 77 -7.22 -13.73 11.46
N ALA A 78 -8.23 -14.03 10.64
CA ALA A 78 -9.24 -15.05 10.92
C ALA A 78 -8.83 -16.45 10.45
N VAL A 79 -7.71 -16.53 9.70
CA VAL A 79 -7.33 -17.75 8.99
C VAL A 79 -6.18 -18.45 9.73
N CYS A 80 -6.41 -19.69 10.16
CA CYS A 80 -5.41 -20.52 10.86
C CYS A 80 -4.29 -21.06 9.96
N ARG A 81 -4.46 -20.99 8.64
CA ARG A 81 -3.50 -21.33 7.56
C ARG A 81 -4.24 -21.12 6.25
N TYR A 82 -3.84 -20.14 5.46
CA TYR A 82 -4.10 -20.24 4.02
C TYR A 82 -3.27 -21.45 3.56
N GLU A 83 -3.90 -22.48 3.00
CA GLU A 83 -3.18 -23.64 2.47
C GLU A 83 -2.39 -23.21 1.23
N GLY A 84 -1.21 -22.64 1.47
CA GLY A 84 -0.22 -22.22 0.47
C GLY A 84 0.05 -20.71 0.48
N ASP A 85 1.16 -20.29 1.11
CA ASP A 85 1.88 -19.04 0.74
C ASP A 85 1.61 -17.72 1.48
N LEU A 86 0.96 -17.71 2.66
CA LEU A 86 0.99 -16.54 3.56
C LEU A 86 1.76 -16.83 4.86
N PRO A 87 3.08 -17.12 4.79
CA PRO A 87 3.86 -17.51 5.97
C PRO A 87 3.96 -16.42 7.04
N ASP A 88 3.74 -15.17 6.65
CA ASP A 88 3.96 -13.99 7.47
C ASP A 88 2.68 -13.48 8.16
N LEU A 89 1.59 -14.23 8.12
CA LEU A 89 0.39 -13.99 8.93
C LEU A 89 0.22 -15.06 10.02
N ILE A 90 -0.08 -14.60 11.23
CA ILE A 90 -0.32 -15.42 12.42
C ILE A 90 -1.81 -15.39 12.73
N ALA A 91 -2.41 -16.57 12.84
CA ALA A 91 -3.81 -16.73 13.22
C ALA A 91 -4.17 -15.99 14.52
N ASP A 92 -5.36 -15.41 14.57
CA ASP A 92 -5.90 -14.63 15.69
C ASP A 92 -5.10 -13.37 16.09
N LYS A 93 -3.96 -13.10 15.44
CA LYS A 93 -3.19 -11.87 15.67
C LYS A 93 -3.88 -10.68 15.03
N VAL A 94 -3.81 -9.55 15.71
CA VAL A 94 -4.28 -8.25 15.21
C VAL A 94 -3.15 -7.55 14.47
N TYR A 95 -3.46 -7.08 13.28
CA TYR A 95 -2.57 -6.38 12.38
C TYR A 95 -3.08 -4.97 12.09
N LYS A 96 -2.17 -4.11 11.63
CA LYS A 96 -2.47 -2.79 11.11
C LYS A 96 -2.69 -2.86 9.61
N ALA A 97 -3.86 -2.44 9.16
CA ALA A 97 -4.17 -2.23 7.76
C ALA A 97 -4.18 -0.73 7.47
N ILE A 98 -3.62 -0.34 6.33
CA ILE A 98 -3.34 1.06 5.98
C ILE A 98 -4.09 1.53 4.73
N GLY A 99 -5.06 0.73 4.28
CA GLY A 99 -5.91 1.03 3.14
C GLY A 99 -6.31 -0.24 2.38
N CYS A 100 -7.05 -0.05 1.29
CA CYS A 100 -7.40 -1.13 0.38
C CYS A 100 -7.14 -0.76 -1.08
N ASP A 101 -6.96 -1.77 -1.94
CA ASP A 101 -6.87 -1.59 -3.39
C ASP A 101 -8.26 -1.50 -4.05
N LYS A 102 -8.30 -1.35 -5.38
CA LYS A 102 -9.56 -1.28 -6.16
C LYS A 102 -10.38 -2.58 -6.14
N ASN A 103 -9.72 -3.69 -5.85
CA ASN A 103 -10.33 -5.01 -5.76
C ASN A 103 -10.84 -5.31 -4.35
N GLY A 104 -10.48 -4.48 -3.36
CA GLY A 104 -10.84 -4.62 -1.95
C GLY A 104 -9.82 -5.41 -1.14
N TYR A 105 -8.62 -5.68 -1.67
CA TYR A 105 -7.53 -6.29 -0.91
C TYR A 105 -7.00 -5.27 0.10
N TYR A 106 -6.77 -5.72 1.33
CA TYR A 106 -6.24 -4.88 2.40
C TYR A 106 -4.72 -4.83 2.30
N LEU A 107 -4.17 -3.62 2.39
CA LEU A 107 -2.72 -3.42 2.52
C LEU A 107 -2.38 -3.51 4.01
N VAL A 108 -1.71 -4.59 4.41
CA VAL A 108 -1.46 -4.93 5.81
C VAL A 108 0.04 -5.02 6.05
N MET A 109 0.52 -4.44 7.16
CA MET A 109 1.89 -4.68 7.63
C MET A 109 1.93 -6.00 8.38
N ASP A 110 2.64 -6.99 7.85
CA ASP A 110 2.69 -8.37 8.37
C ASP A 110 3.93 -8.61 9.27
N GLU A 111 4.26 -9.88 9.55
CA GLU A 111 5.46 -10.22 10.37
C GLU A 111 6.80 -9.85 9.70
N SER A 112 6.82 -9.60 8.39
CA SER A 112 8.00 -9.13 7.67
C SER A 112 8.29 -7.66 7.93
N TRP A 113 7.37 -6.94 8.59
CA TRP A 113 7.41 -5.50 8.83
C TRP A 113 7.26 -4.64 7.56
N ASP A 114 6.91 -5.25 6.44
CA ASP A 114 6.56 -4.57 5.20
C ASP A 114 5.07 -4.77 4.91
N CYS A 115 4.56 -4.00 3.94
CA CYS A 115 3.16 -4.06 3.57
C CYS A 115 2.90 -4.92 2.34
N TYR A 116 1.88 -5.77 2.43
CA TYR A 116 1.42 -6.61 1.33
C TYR A 116 -0.10 -6.57 1.21
N PHE A 117 -0.59 -6.85 0.00
CA PHE A 117 -2.01 -6.96 -0.26
C PHE A 117 -2.52 -8.36 0.06
N TYR A 118 -3.51 -8.42 0.93
CA TYR A 118 -4.16 -9.66 1.31
C TYR A 118 -5.65 -9.61 1.00
N PRO A 119 -6.25 -10.77 0.70
CA PRO A 119 -7.68 -10.81 0.43
C PRO A 119 -8.44 -10.48 1.73
N PRO A 120 -9.56 -9.74 1.64
CA PRO A 120 -10.27 -9.24 2.81
C PRO A 120 -10.91 -10.36 3.66
N ASP A 121 -11.16 -11.53 3.06
CA ASP A 121 -11.68 -12.71 3.75
C ASP A 121 -10.65 -13.38 4.69
N ALA A 122 -9.36 -13.02 4.57
CA ALA A 122 -8.34 -13.42 5.52
C ALA A 122 -8.50 -12.75 6.90
N PHE A 123 -9.32 -11.71 7.01
CA PHE A 123 -9.43 -10.90 8.22
C PHE A 123 -10.85 -10.60 8.68
N GLN A 124 -10.98 -10.41 9.98
CA GLN A 124 -12.08 -9.72 10.61
C GLN A 124 -11.66 -8.27 10.92
N VAL A 125 -12.44 -7.28 10.48
CA VAL A 125 -12.20 -5.88 10.86
C VAL A 125 -12.63 -5.68 12.32
N ILE A 126 -11.69 -5.22 13.14
CA ILE A 126 -11.89 -4.95 14.57
C ILE A 126 -12.23 -3.47 14.79
N ASP A 127 -11.51 -2.58 14.10
CA ASP A 127 -11.71 -1.13 14.16
C ASP A 127 -11.29 -0.50 12.82
N ASP A 128 -12.08 0.44 12.32
CA ASP A 128 -11.78 1.23 11.11
C ASP A 128 -12.44 2.61 11.20
N PRO A 129 -11.93 3.49 12.08
CA PRO A 129 -12.62 4.74 12.41
C PRO A 129 -12.66 5.74 11.25
N GLN A 130 -11.69 5.66 10.33
CA GLN A 130 -11.62 6.50 9.14
C GLN A 130 -12.20 5.83 7.88
N ASN A 131 -12.75 4.62 8.02
CA ASN A 131 -13.37 3.86 6.94
C ASN A 131 -12.40 3.65 5.74
N ILE A 132 -11.12 3.40 6.03
CA ILE A 132 -10.04 3.30 5.03
C ILE A 132 -10.03 1.95 4.30
N LEU A 133 -10.71 0.94 4.86
CA LEU A 133 -10.86 -0.38 4.25
C LEU A 133 -12.10 -0.51 3.38
N CYS A 134 -12.94 0.53 3.34
CA CYS A 134 -14.07 0.57 2.42
C CYS A 134 -13.57 0.60 0.97
N ARG A 135 -14.14 -0.24 0.11
CA ARG A 135 -13.78 -0.30 -1.33
C ARG A 135 -13.94 1.05 -2.07
N GLN A 136 -14.64 2.01 -1.49
CA GLN A 136 -14.75 3.37 -2.05
C GLN A 136 -13.57 4.28 -1.67
N SER A 137 -12.78 3.88 -0.66
CA SER A 137 -11.65 4.63 -0.10
C SER A 137 -10.30 4.29 -0.75
N VAL A 138 -10.27 3.50 -1.84
CA VAL A 138 -9.09 2.92 -2.53
C VAL A 138 -7.78 3.69 -2.44
N TYR A 139 -6.91 3.41 -1.47
CA TYR A 139 -5.65 4.14 -1.27
C TYR A 139 -4.55 3.82 -2.29
N TYR A 140 -4.67 2.68 -2.98
CA TYR A 140 -3.60 2.15 -3.80
C TYR A 140 -4.14 1.62 -5.14
N SER A 141 -4.32 2.51 -6.11
CA SER A 141 -4.66 2.14 -7.49
C SER A 141 -3.76 2.84 -8.49
N PHE A 142 -2.47 2.55 -8.49
CA PHE A 142 -1.52 3.13 -9.44
C PHE A 142 -1.12 2.18 -10.58
N TYR A 143 -1.46 0.90 -10.47
CA TYR A 143 -1.22 -0.07 -11.53
C TYR A 143 -2.32 0.01 -12.59
N ASN A 144 -1.98 0.63 -13.72
CA ASN A 144 -2.69 0.48 -14.98
C ASN A 144 -2.90 -1.02 -15.25
N GLU A 145 -4.11 -1.39 -15.69
CA GLU A 145 -4.63 -2.75 -15.84
C GLU A 145 -3.89 -3.64 -16.86
N ALA A 146 -2.78 -3.17 -17.42
CA ALA A 146 -2.13 -3.82 -18.54
C ALA A 146 -0.98 -4.77 -18.17
N GLU A 147 -0.29 -4.61 -17.02
CA GLU A 147 1.00 -5.33 -16.83
C GLU A 147 1.12 -6.32 -15.65
N ASP A 148 0.67 -6.07 -14.41
CA ASP A 148 1.25 -6.86 -13.29
C ASP A 148 0.32 -7.63 -12.34
N ILE A 149 -0.77 -8.23 -12.85
CA ILE A 149 -1.34 -9.43 -12.18
C ILE A 149 -0.38 -10.63 -12.27
N ARG A 150 0.69 -10.54 -13.08
CA ARG A 150 1.66 -11.63 -13.29
C ARG A 150 2.88 -11.62 -12.36
N GLN A 151 3.19 -10.52 -11.67
CA GLN A 151 4.43 -10.45 -10.88
C GLN A 151 4.30 -10.96 -9.43
N TRP A 152 3.10 -11.04 -8.87
CA TRP A 152 2.91 -11.40 -7.45
C TRP A 152 2.30 -12.78 -7.23
N PHE A 153 1.55 -13.30 -8.21
CA PHE A 153 1.10 -14.68 -8.19
C PHE A 153 2.01 -15.47 -9.13
N GLY A 154 3.05 -16.07 -8.55
CA GLY A 154 3.82 -17.11 -9.22
C GLY A 154 2.87 -18.08 -9.91
N GLU A 155 3.05 -18.24 -11.22
CA GLU A 155 2.30 -19.20 -12.01
C GLU A 155 2.39 -20.59 -11.38
N ASP A 156 1.30 -21.09 -10.83
CA ASP A 156 1.06 -22.54 -10.83
C ASP A 156 -0.34 -22.87 -11.33
N ARG A 157 -0.56 -22.59 -12.62
CA ARG A 157 -1.63 -23.24 -13.38
C ARG A 157 -1.22 -24.64 -13.81
N ARG A 158 -0.95 -25.54 -12.86
CA ARG A 158 -0.87 -26.99 -13.15
C ARG A 158 -1.45 -27.83 -12.02
N ASN A 159 -2.79 -27.88 -11.97
CA ASN A 159 -3.60 -29.11 -11.86
C ASN A 159 -4.99 -28.82 -11.30
N GLN A 160 -5.87 -28.21 -12.10
CA GLN A 160 -7.29 -28.49 -11.96
C GLN A 160 -7.62 -29.69 -12.85
N LYS A 161 -7.61 -30.88 -12.24
CA LYS A 161 -8.43 -31.98 -12.74
C LYS A 161 -9.83 -31.77 -12.19
N THR A 162 -10.76 -31.61 -13.12
CA THR A 162 -12.22 -31.69 -12.96
C THR A 162 -12.64 -32.85 -12.06
N CYS A 163 -13.54 -32.54 -11.13
CA CYS A 163 -14.65 -33.41 -10.72
C CYS A 163 -15.95 -32.63 -10.93
#